data_AF-A0A967DJY8-F1
#
_entry.id   AF-A0A967DJY8-F1
#
_cell.length_a   1.000
_cell.length_b   1.000
_cell.length_c   1.000
_cell.angle_alpha   90.00
_cell.angle_beta   90.00
_cell.angle_gamma   90.00
#
_symmetry.space_group_name_H-M   'P 1'
#
loop_
_entity.id
_entity.type
_entity.pdbx_description
1 polymer ?
#
loop_
_entity_poly.entity_id
_entity_poly.type
_entity_poly.pdbx_seq_one_letter_code
_entity_poly.pdbx_strand_id
1 'polypeptide(L)' 'MSRIFRAFITGLLVTCAVATAQVTSGTIVGVTTDSSGAVIPGAGITVVHQGTQDTRKTKTNERGEFNVPFVRTGDYSI' A
#
# COMPACT_ATOMS: atom_id res chain seq x y z
N MET A 1 -34.08 27.27 -15.18
CA MET A 1 -32.93 26.95 -14.29
C MET A 1 -32.18 28.23 -13.98
N SER A 2 -32.13 28.63 -12.71
CA SER A 2 -31.55 29.92 -12.31
C SER A 2 -30.04 29.99 -12.59
N ARG A 3 -29.53 31.16 -12.97
CA ARG A 3 -28.09 31.40 -13.20
C ARG A 3 -27.24 31.01 -11.98
N ILE A 4 -27.80 31.19 -10.79
CA ILE A 4 -27.19 30.85 -9.49
C ILE A 4 -27.00 29.33 -9.35
N PHE A 5 -27.99 28.53 -9.77
CA PHE A 5 -27.90 27.07 -9.71
C PHE A 5 -26.80 26.51 -10.61
N ARG A 6 -26.62 27.09 -11.81
CA ARG A 6 -25.53 26.72 -12.72
C ARG A 6 -24.15 27.09 -12.14
N ALA A 7 -24.01 28.28 -11.56
CA ALA A 7 -22.76 28.71 -10.94
C ALA A 7 -22.36 27.80 -9.76
N PHE A 8 -23.33 27.35 -8.97
CA PHE A 8 -23.10 26.44 -7.85
C PHE A 8 -22.62 25.06 -8.32
N ILE A 9 -23.28 24.46 -9.33
CA ILE A 9 -22.86 23.17 -9.91
C ILE A 9 -21.45 23.27 -10.51
N THR A 10 -21.16 24.34 -11.25
CA THR A 10 -19.82 24.53 -11.82
C THR A 10 -18.77 24.68 -10.72
N GLY A 11 -19.07 25.44 -9.66
CA GLY A 11 -18.19 25.55 -8.49
C GLY A 11 -17.90 24.19 -7.84
N LEU A 12 -18.95 23.39 -7.62
CA LEU A 12 -18.83 22.05 -7.04
C LEU A 12 -17.97 21.11 -7.92
N LEU A 13 -18.21 21.10 -9.24
CA LEU A 13 -17.44 20.27 -10.18
C LEU A 13 -15.96 20.65 -10.23
N VAL A 14 -15.65 21.95 -10.19
CA VAL A 14 -14.27 22.44 -10.13
C VAL A 14 -13.59 22.00 -8.83
N THR A 15 -14.28 22.07 -7.69
CA THR A 15 -13.70 21.61 -6.42
C THR A 15 -13.44 20.11 -6.37
N CYS A 16 -14.30 19.29 -7.00
CA CYS A 16 -14.08 17.85 -7.10
C CYS A 16 -12.87 17.48 -7.98
N ALA A 17 -12.54 18.30 -8.98
CA ALA A 17 -11.43 18.03 -9.90
C ALA A 17 -10.03 18.21 -9.27
N VAL A 18 -9.92 18.98 -8.18
CA VAL A 18 -8.64 19.28 -7.51
C VAL A 18 -8.40 18.39 -6.27
N ALA A 19 -9.33 17.50 -5.94
CA ALA A 19 -9.18 16.60 -4.80
C ALA A 19 -8.17 15.47 -5.09
N THR A 20 -6.92 15.62 -4.65
CA THR A 20 -5.90 14.56 -4.76
C THR A 20 -5.97 13.59 -3.58
N ALA A 21 -6.91 12.64 -3.63
CA ALA A 21 -7.02 11.56 -2.63
C ALA A 21 -6.57 10.18 -3.17
N GLN A 22 -6.33 10.06 -4.48
CA GLN A 22 -5.88 8.81 -5.07
C GLN A 22 -4.41 8.55 -4.72
N VAL A 23 -4.15 7.43 -4.08
CA VAL A 23 -2.79 6.94 -3.79
C VAL A 23 -2.64 5.59 -4.47
N THR A 24 -1.71 5.49 -5.41
CA THR A 24 -1.30 4.19 -5.95
C THR A 24 -0.51 3.46 -4.87
N SER A 25 -1.11 2.42 -4.30
CA SER A 25 -0.46 1.55 -3.32
C SER A 25 -0.61 0.09 -3.69
N GLY A 26 0.33 -0.72 -3.23
CA GLY A 26 0.32 -2.17 -3.39
C GLY A 26 0.34 -2.90 -2.07
N THR A 27 0.35 -4.23 -2.16
CA THR A 27 0.51 -5.14 -1.03
C THR A 27 1.59 -6.14 -1.37
N ILE A 28 2.58 -6.28 -0.49
CA ILE A 28 3.61 -7.31 -0.60
C ILE A 28 3.17 -8.49 0.26
N VAL A 29 3.04 -9.66 -0.36
CA VAL A 29 2.72 -10.92 0.30
C VAL A 29 3.78 -11.95 -0.03
N GLY A 30 4.04 -12.88 0.89
CA GLY A 30 4.98 -13.96 0.67
C GLY A 30 4.87 -15.04 1.74
N VAL A 31 5.60 -16.13 1.53
CA VAL A 31 5.71 -17.24 2.48
C VAL A 31 7.19 -17.47 2.76
N THR A 32 7.54 -17.59 4.04
CA THR A 32 8.91 -17.85 4.47
C THR A 32 9.07 -19.34 4.79
N THR A 33 10.04 -19.98 4.14
CA THR A 33 10.39 -21.38 4.35
C THR A 33 11.88 -21.54 4.66
N ASP A 34 12.25 -22.65 5.30
CA ASP A 34 13.65 -23.06 5.48
C ASP A 34 14.19 -23.83 4.26
N SER A 35 15.43 -24.33 4.36
CA SER A 35 16.10 -25.10 3.30
C SER A 35 15.49 -26.49 3.04
N SER A 36 14.68 -27.01 3.96
CA SER A 36 13.92 -28.24 3.79
C SER A 36 12.55 -28.01 3.13
N GLY A 37 12.14 -26.74 3.00
CA GLY A 37 10.83 -26.34 2.50
C GLY A 37 9.75 -26.23 3.59
N ALA A 38 10.10 -26.38 4.86
CA ALA A 38 9.16 -26.19 5.96
C ALA A 38 8.89 -24.70 6.20
N VAL A 39 7.64 -24.34 6.49
CA VAL A 39 7.27 -22.95 6.79
C VAL A 39 7.86 -22.50 8.12
N ILE A 40 8.21 -21.21 8.22
CA ILE A 40 8.78 -20.61 9.44
C ILE A 40 7.77 -19.63 10.05
N PRO A 41 7.04 -20.00 11.12
CA PRO A 41 6.19 -19.09 11.87
C PRO A 41 6.98 -18.06 12.69
N GLY A 42 6.45 -16.85 12.84
CA GLY A 42 7.03 -15.81 13.68
C GLY A 42 8.34 -15.20 13.16
N ALA A 43 8.78 -15.54 11.94
CA ALA A 43 9.97 -14.99 11.30
C ALA A 43 9.81 -13.47 11.15
N GLY A 44 10.82 -12.71 11.56
CA GLY A 44 10.84 -11.26 11.41
C GLY A 44 11.12 -10.88 9.96
N ILE A 45 10.20 -10.13 9.35
CA ILE A 45 10.31 -9.64 7.98
C ILE A 45 10.50 -8.13 8.01
N THR A 46 11.52 -7.64 7.29
CA THR A 46 11.78 -6.20 7.14
C THR A 46 11.78 -5.84 5.67
N VAL A 47 10.79 -5.07 5.24
CA VAL A 47 10.65 -4.65 3.85
C VAL A 47 11.09 -3.19 3.73
N VAL A 48 12.08 -2.93 2.88
CA VAL A 48 12.70 -1.61 2.70
C VAL A 48 12.48 -1.13 1.27
N HIS A 49 11.80 0.00 1.11
CA HIS A 49 11.66 0.65 -0.19
C HIS A 49 13.00 1.27 -0.60
N GLN A 50 13.60 0.83 -1.70
CA GLN A 50 14.97 1.23 -2.06
C GLN A 50 15.08 2.71 -2.42
N GLY A 51 14.05 3.28 -3.05
CA GLY A 51 14.04 4.69 -3.47
C GLY A 51 13.84 5.70 -2.33
N THR A 52 13.13 5.33 -1.26
CA THR A 52 12.78 6.26 -0.16
C THR A 52 13.29 5.83 1.21
N GLN A 53 13.85 4.63 1.32
CA GLN A 53 14.27 3.99 2.57
C GLN A 53 13.12 3.84 3.59
N ASP A 54 11.85 3.85 3.12
CA ASP A 54 10.70 3.55 3.98
C ASP A 54 10.78 2.08 4.41
N THR A 55 10.67 1.82 5.71
CA THR A 55 10.87 0.50 6.29
C THR A 55 9.59 0.02 6.95
N ARG A 56 9.10 -1.15 6.53
CA ARG A 56 7.96 -1.85 7.13
C ARG A 56 8.46 -3.12 7.80
N LYS A 57 7.97 -3.41 9.00
CA LYS A 57 8.29 -4.65 9.72
C LYS A 57 7.01 -5.43 9.97
N THR A 58 7.08 -6.73 9.78
CA THR A 58 5.99 -7.66 10.10
C THR A 58 6.57 -9.00 10.55
N LYS A 59 5.69 -9.93 10.95
CA LYS A 59 6.06 -11.31 11.25
C LYS A 59 5.19 -12.26 10.45
N THR A 60 5.74 -13.43 10.16
CA THR A 60 4.98 -14.51 9.52
C THR A 60 3.96 -15.13 10.48
N ASN A 61 2.83 -15.59 9.95
CA ASN A 61 1.79 -16.33 10.69
C ASN A 61 2.16 -17.83 10.84
N GLU A 62 1.25 -18.64 11.38
CA GLU A 62 1.43 -20.10 11.56
C GLU A 62 1.67 -20.88 10.25
N ARG A 63 1.29 -20.30 9.11
CA ARG A 63 1.53 -20.86 7.77
C ARG A 63 2.81 -20.30 7.12
N GLY A 64 3.61 -19.53 7.84
CA GLY A 64 4.78 -18.85 7.31
C GLY A 64 4.45 -17.67 6.40
N GLU A 65 3.17 -17.28 6.26
CA GLU A 65 2.75 -16.20 5.37
C GLU A 65 2.96 -14.84 6.04
N PHE A 66 3.37 -13.84 5.26
CA PHE A 66 3.39 -12.43 5.67
C PHE A 66 2.64 -11.54 4.68
N ASN A 67 2.16 -10.41 5.18
CA ASN A 67 1.44 -9.41 4.40
C ASN A 67 1.87 -8.00 4.86
N VAL A 68 2.27 -7.16 3.90
CA VAL A 68 2.63 -5.76 4.09
C VAL A 68 1.79 -4.90 3.13
N PRO A 69 0.62 -4.38 3.57
CA PRO A 69 -0.26 -3.59 2.73
C PRO A 69 0.17 -2.12 2.66
N PHE A 70 -0.46 -1.38 1.75
CA PHE A 70 -0.31 0.08 1.58
C PHE A 70 1.14 0.51 1.34
N VAL A 71 1.90 -0.31 0.61
CA VAL A 71 3.26 0.05 0.19
C VAL A 71 3.19 0.97 -1.02
N ARG A 72 4.19 1.85 -1.17
CA ARG A 72 4.30 2.69 -2.35
C ARG A 72 4.73 1.83 -3.54
N THR A 73 4.54 2.35 -4.76
CA THR A 73 5.10 1.71 -5.95
C THR A 73 6.61 1.93 -6.01
N GLY A 74 7.37 0.87 -6.28
CA GLY A 74 8.82 0.91 -6.48
C GLY A 74 9.51 -0.39 -6.07
N ASP A 75 10.83 -0.38 -6.04
CA ASP A 75 11.65 -1.55 -5.70
C ASP A 75 11.82 -1.72 -4.19
N TYR A 76 11.81 -2.98 -3.75
CA TYR A 76 11.88 -3.35 -2.34
C TYR A 76 12.97 -4.39 -2.08
N SER A 77 13.68 -4.23 -0.96
CA SER A 77 14.51 -5.27 -0.35
C SER A 77 13.75 -5.90 0.81
N ILE A 78 13.87 -7.22 0.98
CA ILE A 78 13.23 -8.01 2.04
C ILE A 78 14.28 -8.86 2.75
#